data_AF-A1VQJ2-F1
#
_entry.id   AF-A1VQJ2-F1
#
_cell.length_a   1.000
_cell.length_b   1.000
_cell.length_c   1.000
_cell.angle_alpha   90.00
_cell.angle_beta   90.00
_cell.angle_gamma   90.00
#
_symmetry.space_group_name_H-M   'P 1'
#
loop_
_entity.id
_entity.type
_entity.pdbx_description
1 polymer ?
#
loop_
_entity_poly.entity_id
_entity_poly.type
_entity_poly.pdbx_seq_one_letter_code
_entity_poly.pdbx_strand_id
1 'polypeptide(L)'
;MELLQRLKESIAWLGGALAALTAICYATGYYAFHAHLTMLGLGRVVDFKHEDMLLEGARFFFAVTAHLLQMVLALGAAGVSVLVLVALLGEIGPLARSARRVGEWLSAKRTELGAARPALKGTLLLTAVVILLIAHTDRFFYPLLALGRIDSLLFRTGVQATDDCRALIPLAGTGLPPAVAASLLMQGERCSVFLLAEFRRLLDGYLALLIAIGLAFSFNAAIRPQLLARGFRLVLAVYAMVYTLLLPVAFGILVRAAVYPVASLAFKEGPAVRGNLMTRNDKNLLLWLPAERKAMWYPSETVSTIQVIGQANLFLRPEGGAK
;
A
#
# COMPACT_ATOMS: atom_id res chain seq x y z
N MET A 1 31.20 32.71 -16.91
CA MET A 1 30.93 31.39 -17.54
C MET A 1 30.53 30.32 -16.53
N GLU A 2 31.20 30.21 -15.38
CA GLU A 2 30.93 29.15 -14.38
C GLU A 2 29.49 29.15 -13.81
N LEU A 3 28.90 30.31 -13.52
CA LEU A 3 27.50 30.43 -13.06
C LEU A 3 26.48 29.88 -14.05
N LEU A 4 26.71 30.10 -15.35
CA LEU A 4 25.81 29.69 -16.42
C LEU A 4 25.88 28.16 -16.64
N GLN A 5 27.06 27.58 -16.44
CA GLN A 5 27.26 26.13 -16.45
C GLN A 5 26.60 25.44 -15.25
N ARG A 6 26.78 25.97 -14.02
CA ARG A 6 26.10 25.46 -12.83
C ARG A 6 24.57 25.55 -12.93
N LEU A 7 24.05 26.62 -13.53
CA LEU A 7 22.61 26.76 -13.79
C LEU A 7 22.11 25.69 -14.75
N LYS A 8 22.83 25.44 -15.85
CA LYS A 8 22.49 24.39 -16.83
C LYS A 8 22.50 22.99 -16.20
N GLU A 9 23.51 22.68 -15.39
CA GLU A 9 23.59 21.42 -14.65
C GLU A 9 22.43 21.26 -13.66
N SER A 10 22.05 22.33 -12.97
CA SER A 10 20.93 22.33 -12.02
C SER A 10 19.59 22.11 -12.74
N ILE A 11 19.36 22.77 -13.89
CA ILE A 11 18.14 22.59 -14.69
C ILE A 11 18.06 21.17 -15.25
N ALA A 12 19.17 20.63 -15.75
CA ALA A 12 19.22 19.26 -16.27
C ALA A 12 18.91 18.24 -15.17
N TRP A 13 19.48 18.42 -13.97
CA TRP A 13 19.22 17.56 -12.83
C TRP A 13 17.77 17.64 -12.35
N LEU A 14 17.22 18.85 -12.23
CA LEU A 14 15.82 19.07 -11.83
C LEU A 14 14.86 18.46 -12.86
N GLY A 15 15.12 18.66 -14.15
CA GLY A 15 14.32 18.08 -15.23
C GLY A 15 14.38 16.54 -15.24
N GLY A 16 15.56 15.95 -15.03
CA GLY A 16 15.73 14.51 -14.92
C GLY A 16 15.02 13.92 -13.70
N ALA A 17 15.11 14.57 -12.55
CA ALA A 17 14.43 14.15 -11.33
C ALA A 17 12.90 14.22 -11.47
N LEU A 18 12.39 15.30 -12.09
CA LEU A 18 10.96 15.46 -12.37
C LEU A 18 10.47 14.37 -13.32
N ALA A 19 11.19 14.11 -14.42
CA ALA A 19 10.84 13.05 -15.36
C ALA A 19 10.83 11.66 -14.71
N ALA A 20 11.83 11.36 -13.87
CA ALA A 20 11.87 10.11 -13.12
C ALA A 20 10.68 9.99 -12.15
N LEU A 21 10.37 11.05 -11.40
CA LEU A 21 9.21 11.07 -10.50
C LEU A 21 7.90 10.85 -11.28
N THR A 22 7.71 11.55 -12.39
CA THR A 22 6.54 11.39 -13.27
C THR A 22 6.43 9.96 -13.79
N ALA A 23 7.53 9.34 -14.24
CA ALA A 23 7.53 7.97 -14.71
C ALA A 23 7.16 6.97 -13.60
N ILE A 24 7.68 7.17 -12.39
CA ILE A 24 7.36 6.30 -11.25
C ILE A 24 5.89 6.50 -10.84
N CYS A 25 5.40 7.73 -10.71
CA CYS A 25 3.99 8.01 -10.44
C CYS A 25 3.08 7.38 -11.50
N TYR A 26 3.42 7.54 -12.78
CA TYR A 26 2.64 6.93 -13.85
C TYR A 26 2.62 5.39 -13.73
N ALA A 27 3.77 4.76 -13.48
CA ALA A 27 3.86 3.31 -13.32
C ALA A 27 3.07 2.81 -12.10
N THR A 28 3.20 3.44 -10.94
CA THR A 28 2.46 3.05 -9.73
C THR A 28 0.96 3.25 -9.91
N GLY A 29 0.56 4.37 -10.51
CA GLY A 29 -0.82 4.65 -10.88
C GLY A 29 -1.39 3.59 -11.83
N TYR A 30 -0.65 3.24 -12.89
CA TYR A 30 -1.02 2.19 -13.83
C TYR A 30 -1.29 0.85 -13.10
N TYR A 31 -0.39 0.40 -12.22
CA TYR A 31 -0.59 -0.82 -11.45
C TYR A 31 -1.79 -0.74 -10.51
N ALA A 32 -1.95 0.36 -9.78
CA ALA A 32 -3.08 0.56 -8.87
C ALA A 32 -4.42 0.57 -9.62
N PHE A 33 -4.50 1.27 -10.76
CA PHE A 33 -5.69 1.30 -11.60
C PHE A 33 -6.03 -0.07 -12.17
N HIS A 34 -5.06 -0.77 -12.76
CA HIS A 34 -5.31 -2.09 -13.34
C HIS A 34 -5.70 -3.11 -12.28
N ALA A 35 -5.09 -3.06 -11.10
CA ALA A 35 -5.48 -3.89 -9.98
C ALA A 35 -6.93 -3.64 -9.57
N HIS A 36 -7.32 -2.38 -9.41
CA HIS A 36 -8.70 -1.99 -9.09
C HIS A 36 -9.70 -2.46 -10.15
N LEU A 37 -9.40 -2.26 -11.45
CA LEU A 37 -10.29 -2.68 -12.53
C LEU A 37 -10.38 -4.20 -12.64
N THR A 38 -9.28 -4.92 -12.45
CA THR A 38 -9.27 -6.39 -12.44
C THR A 38 -10.10 -6.91 -11.27
N MET A 39 -9.96 -6.29 -10.09
CA MET A 39 -10.79 -6.56 -8.93
C MET A 39 -12.29 -6.34 -9.23
N LEU A 40 -12.65 -5.29 -9.96
CA LEU A 40 -14.02 -5.06 -10.41
C LEU A 40 -14.50 -6.04 -11.51
N GLY A 41 -13.59 -6.71 -12.22
CA GLY A 41 -13.89 -7.51 -13.41
C GLY A 41 -13.92 -6.72 -14.72
N LEU A 42 -13.43 -5.48 -14.71
CA LEU A 42 -13.43 -4.55 -15.84
C LEU A 42 -12.03 -4.34 -16.47
N GLY A 43 -11.01 -5.08 -16.01
CA GLY A 43 -9.59 -4.84 -16.31
C GLY A 43 -9.19 -4.85 -17.79
N ARG A 44 -9.99 -5.45 -18.67
CA ARG A 44 -9.74 -5.50 -20.13
C ARG A 44 -10.68 -4.60 -20.94
N VAL A 45 -11.65 -3.99 -20.29
CA VAL A 45 -12.75 -3.30 -20.97
C VAL A 45 -12.51 -1.80 -20.94
N VAL A 46 -11.97 -1.25 -19.86
CA VAL A 46 -11.92 0.20 -19.65
C VAL A 46 -10.55 0.78 -19.99
N ASP A 47 -10.52 1.63 -21.02
CA ASP A 47 -9.38 2.50 -21.30
C ASP A 47 -9.50 3.82 -20.52
N PHE A 48 -8.42 4.20 -19.84
CA PHE A 48 -8.32 5.44 -19.07
C PHE A 48 -7.28 6.39 -19.66
N LYS A 49 -7.45 7.69 -19.37
CA LYS A 49 -6.50 8.72 -19.79
C LYS A 49 -5.22 8.62 -18.96
N HIS A 50 -4.10 8.98 -19.60
CA HIS A 50 -2.78 8.97 -18.96
C HIS A 50 -2.70 9.91 -17.74
N GLU A 51 -3.44 11.01 -17.76
CA GLU A 51 -3.52 11.99 -16.68
C GLU A 51 -4.12 11.40 -15.39
N ASP A 52 -5.16 10.58 -15.52
CA ASP A 52 -5.80 9.92 -14.38
C ASP A 52 -4.80 8.98 -13.69
N MET A 53 -4.04 8.21 -14.47
CA MET A 53 -2.99 7.31 -13.96
C MET A 53 -1.93 8.08 -13.17
N LEU A 54 -1.48 9.23 -13.66
CA LEU A 54 -0.50 10.06 -12.96
C LEU A 54 -1.04 10.55 -11.61
N LEU A 55 -2.28 11.02 -11.57
CA LEU A 55 -2.93 11.51 -10.35
C LEU A 55 -3.08 10.41 -9.29
N GLU A 56 -3.44 9.20 -9.70
CA GLU A 56 -3.57 8.08 -8.75
C GLU A 56 -2.21 7.60 -8.24
N GLY A 57 -1.19 7.61 -9.09
CA GLY A 57 0.19 7.40 -8.65
C GLY A 57 0.64 8.41 -7.61
N ALA A 58 0.33 9.70 -7.82
CA ALA A 58 0.62 10.75 -6.86
C ALA A 58 -0.14 10.55 -5.52
N ARG A 59 -1.42 10.12 -5.57
CA ARG A 59 -2.20 9.78 -4.38
C ARG A 59 -1.60 8.60 -3.61
N PHE A 60 -1.15 7.57 -4.32
CA PHE A 60 -0.42 6.45 -3.72
C PHE A 60 0.82 6.94 -3.00
N PHE A 61 1.66 7.74 -3.66
CA PHE A 61 2.87 8.29 -3.05
C PHE A 61 2.57 9.13 -1.82
N PHE A 62 1.58 10.00 -1.89
CA PHE A 62 1.16 10.81 -0.74
C PHE A 62 0.71 9.94 0.43
N ALA A 63 -0.12 8.92 0.19
CA ALA A 63 -0.58 8.00 1.22
C ALA A 63 0.57 7.21 1.88
N VAL A 64 1.48 6.67 1.07
CA VAL A 64 2.65 5.90 1.56
C VAL A 64 3.59 6.80 2.34
N THR A 65 3.98 7.95 1.78
CA THR A 65 4.92 8.87 2.42
C THR A 65 4.37 9.47 3.71
N ALA A 66 3.10 9.87 3.73
CA ALA A 66 2.46 10.40 4.93
C ALA A 66 2.46 9.36 6.07
N HIS A 67 2.10 8.10 5.78
CA HIS A 67 2.09 7.03 6.77
C HIS A 67 3.51 6.70 7.25
N LEU A 68 4.46 6.51 6.33
CA LEU A 68 5.86 6.23 6.68
C LEU A 68 6.50 7.36 7.50
N LEU A 69 6.23 8.62 7.14
CA LEU A 69 6.71 9.77 7.90
C LEU A 69 6.13 9.78 9.31
N GLN A 70 4.82 9.56 9.46
CA GLN A 70 4.17 9.48 10.77
C GLN A 70 4.81 8.38 11.63
N MET A 71 5.10 7.22 11.05
CA MET A 71 5.76 6.12 11.77
C MET A 71 7.19 6.44 12.17
N VAL A 72 7.98 7.01 11.26
CA VAL A 72 9.37 7.41 11.55
C VAL A 72 9.40 8.46 12.67
N LEU A 73 8.49 9.43 12.63
CA LEU A 73 8.34 10.43 13.69
C LEU A 73 7.93 9.79 15.02
N ALA A 74 6.98 8.83 15.00
CA ALA A 74 6.56 8.12 16.21
C ALA A 74 7.70 7.27 16.82
N LEU A 75 8.46 6.56 16.00
CA LEU A 75 9.65 5.80 16.43
C LEU A 75 10.74 6.74 16.98
N GLY A 76 10.97 7.87 16.32
CA GLY A 76 11.90 8.89 16.77
C GLY A 76 11.50 9.48 18.12
N ALA A 77 10.23 9.86 18.28
CA ALA A 77 9.68 10.36 19.53
C ALA A 77 9.80 9.32 20.65
N ALA A 78 9.41 8.07 20.40
CA ALA A 78 9.55 6.98 21.36
C ALA A 78 11.03 6.75 21.76
N GLY A 79 11.95 6.80 20.80
CA GLY A 79 13.39 6.71 21.05
C GLY A 79 13.89 7.83 21.96
N VAL A 80 13.49 9.08 21.69
CA VAL A 80 13.81 10.23 22.54
C VAL A 80 13.20 10.08 23.94
N SER A 81 11.94 9.65 24.04
CA SER A 81 11.28 9.41 25.33
C SER A 81 12.01 8.35 26.16
N VAL A 82 12.48 7.27 25.55
CA VAL A 82 13.28 6.24 26.23
C VAL A 82 14.61 6.83 26.70
N LEU A 83 15.30 7.62 25.86
CA LEU A 83 16.55 8.27 26.25
C LEU A 83 16.36 9.23 27.43
N VAL A 84 15.30 10.04 27.42
CA VAL A 84 14.94 10.94 28.52
C VAL A 84 14.62 10.15 29.79
N LEU A 85 13.82 9.09 29.70
CA LEU A 85 13.51 8.23 30.84
C LEU A 85 14.77 7.60 31.42
N VAL A 86 15.68 7.09 30.58
CA VAL A 86 16.96 6.53 31.01
C VAL A 86 17.84 7.61 31.67
N ALA A 87 17.85 8.83 31.14
CA ALA A 87 18.58 9.95 31.74
C ALA A 87 18.02 10.30 33.13
N LEU A 88 16.70 10.45 33.25
CA LEU A 88 16.02 10.75 34.51
C LEU A 88 16.19 9.63 35.56
N LEU A 89 16.04 8.36 35.16
CA LEU A 89 16.32 7.21 36.03
C LEU A 89 17.80 7.13 36.42
N GLY A 90 18.70 7.63 35.57
CA GLY A 90 20.12 7.78 35.81
C GLY A 90 20.46 8.86 36.85
N GLU A 91 19.54 9.75 37.20
CA GLU A 91 19.71 10.69 38.31
C GLU A 91 19.22 10.12 39.65
N ILE A 92 18.36 9.09 39.62
CA ILE A 92 17.91 8.38 40.81
C ILE A 92 19.05 7.44 41.26
N GLY A 93 19.87 7.94 42.19
CA GLY A 93 21.18 7.40 42.61
C GLY A 93 21.35 5.87 42.83
N PRO A 94 20.35 5.08 43.27
CA PRO A 94 20.49 3.61 43.31
C PRO A 94 20.31 2.91 41.94
N LEU A 95 19.40 3.41 41.09
CA LEU A 95 19.15 2.87 39.74
C LEU A 95 20.27 3.26 38.78
N ALA A 96 20.82 4.47 38.92
CA ALA A 96 22.00 4.92 38.19
C ALA A 96 23.22 4.00 38.39
N ARG A 97 23.46 3.57 39.63
CA ARG A 97 24.56 2.66 39.99
C ARG A 97 24.31 1.22 39.53
N SER A 98 23.05 0.80 39.40
CA SER A 98 22.68 -0.50 38.83
C SER A 98 22.77 -0.49 37.30
N ALA A 99 22.26 0.56 36.65
CA ALA A 99 22.33 0.74 35.20
C ALA A 99 23.76 0.92 34.69
N ARG A 100 24.63 1.64 35.43
CA ARG A 100 26.07 1.70 35.11
C ARG A 100 26.74 0.33 35.25
N ARG A 101 26.46 -0.42 36.34
CA ARG A 101 26.99 -1.78 36.51
C ARG A 101 26.49 -2.75 35.44
N VAL A 102 25.21 -2.68 35.07
CA VAL A 102 24.64 -3.50 33.98
C VAL A 102 25.19 -3.05 32.62
N GLY A 103 25.39 -1.75 32.41
CA GLY A 103 25.98 -1.19 31.19
C GLY A 103 27.45 -1.58 31.02
N GLU A 104 28.24 -1.51 32.09
CA GLU A 104 29.64 -1.96 32.16
C GLU A 104 29.74 -3.48 32.03
N TRP A 105 28.85 -4.23 32.68
CA TRP A 105 28.78 -5.68 32.53
C TRP A 105 28.37 -6.09 31.11
N LEU A 106 27.38 -5.42 30.51
CA LEU A 106 26.95 -5.64 29.13
C LEU A 106 28.05 -5.24 28.15
N SER A 107 28.74 -4.12 28.37
CA SER A 107 29.82 -3.68 27.48
C SER A 107 31.02 -4.63 27.57
N ALA A 108 31.42 -5.05 28.78
CA ALA A 108 32.46 -6.05 29.02
C ALA A 108 32.09 -7.43 28.44
N LYS A 109 30.86 -7.92 28.66
CA LYS A 109 30.36 -9.14 28.01
C LYS A 109 30.31 -8.99 26.49
N ARG A 110 29.96 -7.82 25.96
CA ARG A 110 29.81 -7.58 24.50
C ARG A 110 31.17 -7.52 23.80
N THR A 111 32.20 -6.98 24.46
CA THR A 111 33.59 -7.02 24.00
C THR A 111 34.17 -8.42 24.13
N GLU A 112 33.90 -9.13 25.22
CA GLU A 112 34.38 -10.50 25.46
C GLU A 112 33.72 -11.52 24.50
N LEU A 113 32.39 -11.50 24.33
CA LEU A 113 31.68 -12.26 23.29
C LEU A 113 32.02 -11.79 21.87
N GLY A 114 32.46 -10.54 21.71
CA GLY A 114 32.90 -9.98 20.43
C GLY A 114 34.25 -10.51 19.98
N ALA A 115 35.18 -10.66 20.90
CA ALA A 115 36.50 -11.22 20.66
C ALA A 115 36.47 -12.75 20.52
N ALA A 116 35.64 -13.44 21.31
CA ALA A 116 35.70 -14.90 21.39
C ALA A 116 35.05 -15.65 20.20
N ARG A 117 33.96 -15.14 19.60
CA ARG A 117 33.21 -15.86 18.55
C ARG A 117 32.54 -14.93 17.52
N PRO A 118 33.30 -14.22 16.67
CA PRO A 118 32.74 -13.34 15.63
C PRO A 118 31.82 -14.09 14.65
N ALA A 119 32.10 -15.36 14.35
CA ALA A 119 31.27 -16.20 13.51
C ALA A 119 29.86 -16.45 14.11
N LEU A 120 29.75 -16.58 15.44
CA LEU A 120 28.48 -16.84 16.13
C LEU A 120 27.54 -15.63 16.04
N LYS A 121 28.09 -14.41 16.07
CA LYS A 121 27.31 -13.16 15.90
C LYS A 121 26.72 -13.07 14.49
N GLY A 122 27.52 -13.40 13.47
CA GLY A 122 27.07 -13.44 12.08
C GLY A 122 25.98 -14.48 11.84
N THR A 123 26.15 -15.70 12.36
CA THR A 123 25.15 -16.76 12.22
C THR A 123 23.87 -16.45 12.98
N LEU A 124 23.95 -15.93 14.21
CA LEU A 124 22.75 -15.55 14.98
C LEU A 124 21.99 -14.42 14.31
N LEU A 125 22.69 -13.40 13.80
CA LEU A 125 22.07 -12.32 13.05
C LEU A 125 21.39 -12.85 11.79
N LEU A 126 22.08 -13.69 11.00
CA LEU A 126 21.50 -14.29 9.79
C LEU A 126 20.25 -15.12 10.13
N THR A 127 20.34 -16.00 11.14
CA THR A 127 19.20 -16.81 11.59
C THR A 127 18.04 -15.93 12.05
N ALA A 128 18.32 -14.86 12.81
CA ALA A 128 17.30 -13.92 13.25
C ALA A 128 16.62 -13.22 12.07
N VAL A 129 17.38 -12.77 11.06
CA VAL A 129 16.79 -12.13 9.88
C VAL A 129 16.04 -13.14 9.01
N VAL A 130 16.51 -14.39 8.88
CA VAL A 130 15.77 -15.45 8.17
C VAL A 130 14.44 -15.75 8.87
N ILE A 131 14.42 -15.89 10.20
CA ILE A 131 13.18 -16.07 10.97
C ILE A 131 12.27 -14.86 10.78
N LEU A 132 12.81 -13.65 10.85
CA LEU A 132 12.06 -12.42 10.61
C LEU A 132 11.49 -12.40 9.20
N LEU A 133 12.24 -12.83 8.17
CA LEU A 133 11.79 -12.87 6.79
C LEU A 133 10.68 -13.91 6.57
N ILE A 134 10.78 -15.09 7.20
CA ILE A 134 9.73 -16.11 7.18
C ILE A 134 8.45 -15.55 7.82
N ALA A 135 8.57 -14.99 9.03
CA ALA A 135 7.43 -14.39 9.73
C ALA A 135 6.84 -13.21 8.95
N HIS A 136 7.68 -12.39 8.32
CA HIS A 136 7.27 -11.27 7.50
C HIS A 136 6.57 -11.75 6.21
N THR A 137 7.05 -12.82 5.60
CA THR A 137 6.45 -13.42 4.41
C THR A 137 5.04 -13.92 4.72
N ASP A 138 4.87 -14.64 5.82
CA ASP A 138 3.57 -15.16 6.27
C ASP A 138 2.60 -14.03 6.64
N ARG A 139 3.06 -13.02 7.39
CA ARG A 139 2.19 -11.95 7.91
C ARG A 139 1.86 -10.87 6.90
N PHE A 140 2.75 -10.55 5.97
CA PHE A 140 2.59 -9.39 5.09
C PHE A 140 2.61 -9.74 3.61
N PHE A 141 3.56 -10.57 3.16
CA PHE A 141 3.73 -10.82 1.72
C PHE A 141 2.68 -11.76 1.13
N TYR A 142 2.35 -12.87 1.79
CA TYR A 142 1.28 -13.74 1.30
C TYR A 142 -0.09 -13.07 1.31
N PRO A 143 -0.49 -12.31 2.36
CA PRO A 143 -1.70 -11.50 2.31
C PRO A 143 -1.69 -10.49 1.16
N LEU A 144 -0.58 -9.79 0.94
CA LEU A 144 -0.39 -8.86 -0.18
C LEU A 144 -0.62 -9.55 -1.54
N LEU A 145 -0.01 -10.71 -1.76
CA LEU A 145 -0.21 -11.51 -2.98
C LEU A 145 -1.65 -12.01 -3.12
N ALA A 146 -2.28 -12.38 -2.00
CA ALA A 146 -3.63 -12.92 -1.98
C ALA A 146 -4.68 -11.86 -2.37
N LEU A 147 -4.43 -10.57 -2.12
CA LEU A 147 -5.28 -9.48 -2.62
C LEU A 147 -5.37 -9.46 -4.14
N GLY A 148 -4.26 -9.76 -4.84
CA GLY A 148 -4.24 -9.85 -6.30
C GLY A 148 -5.11 -10.97 -6.89
N ARG A 149 -5.66 -11.86 -6.06
CA ARG A 149 -6.61 -12.92 -6.45
C ARG A 149 -8.07 -12.48 -6.35
N ILE A 150 -8.35 -11.28 -5.83
CA ILE A 150 -9.71 -10.74 -5.79
C ILE A 150 -10.02 -10.22 -7.18
N ASP A 151 -11.01 -10.83 -7.84
CA ASP A 151 -11.44 -10.48 -9.19
C ASP A 151 -12.97 -10.45 -9.31
N SER A 152 -13.44 -9.80 -10.38
CA SER A 152 -14.84 -9.87 -10.84
C SER A 152 -15.91 -9.53 -9.80
N LEU A 153 -15.62 -8.63 -8.85
CA LEU A 153 -16.54 -8.30 -7.76
C LEU A 153 -17.90 -7.79 -8.24
N LEU A 154 -17.95 -7.04 -9.36
CA LEU A 154 -19.22 -6.51 -9.89
C LEU A 154 -20.18 -7.60 -10.36
N PHE A 155 -19.65 -8.75 -10.75
CA PHE A 155 -20.42 -9.87 -11.27
C PHE A 155 -20.73 -10.93 -10.20
N ARG A 156 -20.21 -10.76 -8.98
CA ARG A 156 -20.39 -11.70 -7.89
C ARG A 156 -21.81 -11.65 -7.32
N THR A 157 -22.42 -12.81 -7.09
CA THR A 157 -23.74 -12.96 -6.47
C THR A 157 -23.63 -13.30 -4.98
N GLY A 158 -24.71 -13.08 -4.22
CA GLY A 158 -24.82 -13.58 -2.84
C GLY A 158 -24.28 -12.68 -1.73
N VAL A 159 -24.05 -11.39 -1.98
CA VAL A 159 -23.64 -10.44 -0.94
C VAL A 159 -24.87 -9.89 -0.24
N GLN A 160 -25.02 -10.20 1.04
CA GLN A 160 -25.95 -9.48 1.91
C GLN A 160 -25.22 -8.25 2.47
N ALA A 161 -25.88 -7.09 2.39
CA ALA A 161 -25.40 -5.91 3.10
C ALA A 161 -25.43 -6.22 4.60
N THR A 162 -24.35 -5.89 5.31
CA THR A 162 -24.30 -5.99 6.77
C THR A 162 -24.11 -4.60 7.34
N ASP A 163 -24.84 -4.31 8.42
CA ASP A 163 -24.67 -3.05 9.14
C ASP A 163 -23.44 -3.09 10.07
N ASP A 164 -23.00 -4.29 10.47
CA ASP A 164 -21.77 -4.47 11.22
C ASP A 164 -20.66 -5.11 10.37
N CYS A 165 -19.72 -4.27 9.92
CA CYS A 165 -18.52 -4.70 9.21
C CYS A 165 -17.60 -5.58 10.06
N ARG A 166 -17.61 -5.45 11.41
CA ARG A 166 -16.72 -6.21 12.29
C ARG A 166 -17.08 -7.69 12.32
N ALA A 167 -18.35 -8.02 12.15
CA ALA A 167 -18.84 -9.40 12.08
C ALA A 167 -18.23 -10.18 10.89
N LEU A 168 -17.75 -9.49 9.85
CA LEU A 168 -17.09 -10.12 8.71
C LEU A 168 -15.62 -10.49 9.00
N ILE A 169 -15.01 -9.88 10.02
CA ILE A 169 -13.59 -10.01 10.29
C ILE A 169 -13.36 -11.19 11.24
N PRO A 170 -12.53 -12.18 10.86
CA PRO A 170 -12.23 -13.30 11.74
C PRO A 170 -11.47 -12.82 12.99
N LEU A 171 -11.84 -13.35 14.16
CA LEU A 171 -11.22 -13.04 15.45
C LEU A 171 -9.74 -13.47 15.53
N ALA A 172 -9.31 -14.38 14.67
CA ALA A 172 -7.94 -14.90 14.60
C ALA A 172 -7.40 -14.82 13.17
N GLY A 173 -6.23 -14.22 13.01
CA GLY A 173 -5.54 -14.13 11.71
C GLY A 173 -4.42 -13.09 11.69
N THR A 174 -3.48 -13.25 10.76
CA THR A 174 -2.34 -12.34 10.55
C THR A 174 -2.60 -11.31 9.44
N GLY A 175 -3.82 -11.24 8.88
CA GLY A 175 -4.25 -10.33 7.83
C GLY A 175 -5.68 -10.62 7.37
N LEU A 176 -6.20 -9.86 6.40
CA LEU A 176 -7.53 -10.10 5.84
C LEU A 176 -7.51 -11.22 4.78
N PRO A 177 -8.24 -12.34 4.97
CA PRO A 177 -8.41 -13.34 3.93
C PRO A 177 -9.09 -12.74 2.68
N PRO A 178 -8.79 -13.20 1.45
CA PRO A 178 -9.35 -12.64 0.22
C PRO A 178 -10.87 -12.61 0.17
N ALA A 179 -11.53 -13.64 0.71
CA ALA A 179 -12.99 -13.70 0.79
C ALA A 179 -13.57 -12.61 1.71
N VAL A 180 -12.90 -12.34 2.83
CA VAL A 180 -13.30 -11.31 3.78
C VAL A 180 -13.03 -9.92 3.19
N ALA A 181 -11.84 -9.69 2.62
CA ALA A 181 -11.52 -8.46 1.92
C ALA A 181 -12.53 -8.17 0.80
N ALA A 182 -12.88 -9.17 -0.03
CA ALA A 182 -13.91 -9.05 -1.03
C ALA A 182 -15.27 -8.66 -0.43
N SER A 183 -15.69 -9.30 0.67
CA SER A 183 -16.95 -8.94 1.34
C SER A 183 -16.96 -7.50 1.85
N LEU A 184 -15.87 -7.04 2.48
CA LEU A 184 -15.71 -5.67 2.97
C LEU A 184 -15.72 -4.65 1.82
N LEU A 185 -15.05 -4.95 0.70
CA LEU A 185 -15.05 -4.12 -0.51
C LEU A 185 -16.47 -3.93 -1.07
N MET A 186 -17.27 -4.99 -1.05
CA MET A 186 -18.65 -4.96 -1.52
C MET A 186 -19.61 -4.20 -0.58
N GLN A 187 -19.23 -3.93 0.68
CA GLN A 187 -19.97 -3.02 1.57
C GLN A 187 -19.65 -1.53 1.30
N GLY A 188 -18.63 -1.24 0.49
CA GLY A 188 -18.29 0.10 0.08
C GLY A 188 -17.69 0.98 1.19
N GLU A 189 -18.11 2.25 1.22
CA GLU A 189 -17.55 3.24 2.15
C GLU A 189 -17.74 2.85 3.62
N ARG A 190 -18.82 2.14 3.95
CA ARG A 190 -19.16 1.72 5.33
C ARG A 190 -18.02 0.93 5.99
N CYS A 191 -17.34 0.07 5.22
CA CYS A 191 -16.26 -0.77 5.73
C CYS A 191 -14.86 -0.31 5.30
N SER A 192 -14.74 0.86 4.66
CA SER A 192 -13.46 1.39 4.14
C SER A 192 -12.38 1.55 5.20
N VAL A 193 -12.76 1.84 6.46
CA VAL A 193 -11.84 1.97 7.59
C VAL A 193 -11.03 0.69 7.82
N PHE A 194 -11.64 -0.49 7.68
CA PHE A 194 -10.96 -1.77 7.87
C PHE A 194 -10.01 -2.09 6.72
N LEU A 195 -10.40 -1.75 5.49
CA LEU A 195 -9.54 -1.90 4.31
C LEU A 195 -8.32 -0.97 4.38
N LEU A 196 -8.53 0.27 4.83
CA LEU A 196 -7.45 1.23 5.07
C LEU A 196 -6.53 0.76 6.21
N ALA A 197 -7.08 0.20 7.28
CA ALA A 197 -6.30 -0.38 8.36
C ALA A 197 -5.42 -1.53 7.87
N GLU A 198 -5.94 -2.41 7.00
CA GLU A 198 -5.15 -3.47 6.38
C GLU A 198 -4.05 -2.92 5.46
N PHE A 199 -4.34 -1.89 4.66
CA PHE A 199 -3.31 -1.25 3.84
C PHE A 199 -2.19 -0.64 4.71
N ARG A 200 -2.54 0.05 5.80
CA ARG A 200 -1.57 0.58 6.76
C ARG A 200 -0.71 -0.55 7.36
N ARG A 201 -1.34 -1.66 7.77
CA ARG A 201 -0.62 -2.85 8.26
C ARG A 201 0.42 -3.35 7.26
N LEU A 202 0.13 -3.34 5.96
CA LEU A 202 1.09 -3.71 4.91
C LEU A 202 2.24 -2.69 4.78
N LEU A 203 1.99 -1.41 5.03
CA LEU A 203 3.04 -0.38 5.10
C LEU A 203 3.91 -0.54 6.36
N ASP A 204 3.34 -0.99 7.47
CA ASP A 204 4.10 -1.30 8.69
C ASP A 204 5.09 -2.44 8.42
N GLY A 205 4.63 -3.48 7.72
CA GLY A 205 5.48 -4.55 7.20
C GLY A 205 6.60 -4.01 6.30
N TYR A 206 6.26 -3.13 5.37
CA TYR A 206 7.25 -2.50 4.49
C TYR A 206 8.33 -1.73 5.26
N LEU A 207 7.95 -0.95 6.27
CA LEU A 207 8.89 -0.25 7.12
C LEU A 207 9.80 -1.23 7.88
N ALA A 208 9.23 -2.29 8.47
CA ALA A 208 10.00 -3.33 9.14
C ALA A 208 11.03 -3.99 8.21
N LEU A 209 10.65 -4.21 6.94
CA LEU A 209 11.55 -4.73 5.92
C LEU A 209 12.68 -3.75 5.57
N LEU A 210 12.39 -2.45 5.44
CA LEU A 210 13.40 -1.42 5.21
C LEU A 210 14.39 -1.33 6.38
N ILE A 211 13.90 -1.42 7.62
CA ILE A 211 14.75 -1.48 8.82
C ILE A 211 15.62 -2.74 8.79
N ALA A 212 15.05 -3.90 8.47
CA ALA A 212 15.79 -5.15 8.36
C ALA A 212 16.90 -5.07 7.29
N ILE A 213 16.64 -4.42 6.15
CA ILE A 213 17.66 -4.10 5.13
C ILE A 213 18.74 -3.21 5.73
N GLY A 214 18.37 -2.08 6.33
CA GLY A 214 19.33 -1.15 6.94
C GLY A 214 20.25 -1.84 7.95
N LEU A 215 19.69 -2.69 8.81
CA LEU A 215 20.45 -3.50 9.76
C LEU A 215 21.37 -4.50 9.05
N ALA A 216 20.85 -5.26 8.07
CA ALA A 216 21.63 -6.25 7.33
C ALA A 216 22.83 -5.63 6.60
N PHE A 217 22.70 -4.41 6.08
CA PHE A 217 23.81 -3.68 5.46
C PHE A 217 24.78 -3.08 6.48
N SER A 218 24.31 -2.64 7.65
CA SER A 218 25.14 -2.06 8.70
C SER A 218 26.06 -3.08 9.38
N PHE A 219 25.67 -4.35 9.45
CA PHE A 219 26.45 -5.41 10.12
C PHE A 219 27.36 -6.22 9.18
N ASN A 220 27.84 -5.61 8.10
CA ASN A 220 28.63 -6.23 7.02
C ASN A 220 29.88 -7.01 7.50
N ALA A 221 30.52 -6.57 8.59
CA ALA A 221 31.74 -7.21 9.11
C ALA A 221 31.50 -8.48 9.96
N ALA A 222 30.25 -8.72 10.39
CA ALA A 222 29.93 -9.81 11.32
C ALA A 222 29.61 -11.14 10.61
N ILE A 223 29.18 -11.12 9.35
CA ILE A 223 28.71 -12.31 8.63
C ILE A 223 29.85 -12.90 7.80
N ARG A 224 30.34 -14.08 8.21
CA ARG A 224 31.30 -14.90 7.46
C ARG A 224 30.65 -16.26 7.12
N PRO A 225 30.82 -16.79 5.90
CA PRO A 225 31.60 -16.27 4.77
C PRO A 225 30.91 -15.10 4.03
N GLN A 226 31.72 -14.20 3.45
CA GLN A 226 31.23 -12.97 2.78
C GLN A 226 30.34 -13.25 1.56
N LEU A 227 30.54 -14.38 0.87
CA LEU A 227 29.70 -14.79 -0.26
C LEU A 227 28.24 -15.00 0.17
N LEU A 228 28.02 -15.66 1.32
CA LEU A 228 26.69 -15.89 1.86
C LEU A 228 26.03 -14.58 2.30
N ALA A 229 26.81 -13.65 2.88
CA ALA A 229 26.32 -12.31 3.23
C ALA A 229 25.91 -11.48 1.99
N ARG A 230 26.61 -11.63 0.86
CA ARG A 230 26.26 -10.98 -0.42
C ARG A 230 24.99 -11.60 -1.01
N GLY A 231 24.92 -12.93 -1.08
CA GLY A 231 23.74 -13.64 -1.57
C GLY A 231 22.49 -13.31 -0.74
N PHE A 232 22.62 -13.30 0.59
CA PHE A 232 21.54 -12.91 1.48
C PHE A 232 21.03 -11.49 1.24
N ARG A 233 21.94 -10.51 1.10
CA ARG A 233 21.55 -9.13 0.80
C ARG A 233 20.89 -9.00 -0.56
N LEU A 234 21.34 -9.74 -1.56
CA LEU A 234 20.72 -9.76 -2.88
C LEU A 234 19.27 -10.29 -2.78
N VAL A 235 19.07 -11.42 -2.08
CA VAL A 235 17.72 -11.98 -1.86
C VAL A 235 16.83 -10.97 -1.14
N LEU A 236 17.33 -10.32 -0.08
CA LEU A 236 16.57 -9.33 0.67
C LEU A 236 16.24 -8.09 -0.17
N ALA A 237 17.17 -7.62 -0.99
CA ALA A 237 16.96 -6.51 -1.90
C ALA A 237 15.92 -6.83 -2.99
N VAL A 238 16.01 -8.03 -3.60
CA VAL A 238 15.01 -8.51 -4.57
C VAL A 238 13.65 -8.64 -3.90
N TYR A 239 13.60 -9.21 -2.69
CA TYR A 239 12.37 -9.35 -1.92
C TYR A 239 11.71 -7.99 -1.65
N ALA A 240 12.49 -7.00 -1.21
CA ALA A 240 11.97 -5.64 -1.01
C ALA A 240 11.55 -4.97 -2.30
N MET A 241 12.31 -5.11 -3.40
CA MET A 241 11.92 -4.61 -4.71
C MET A 241 10.56 -5.17 -5.14
N VAL A 242 10.36 -6.49 -5.03
CA VAL A 242 9.08 -7.13 -5.36
C VAL A 242 7.97 -6.61 -4.45
N TYR A 243 8.21 -6.49 -3.14
CA TYR A 243 7.24 -5.92 -2.20
C TYR A 243 6.84 -4.49 -2.59
N THR A 244 7.82 -3.63 -2.92
CA THR A 244 7.59 -2.26 -3.37
C THR A 244 6.75 -2.21 -4.65
N LEU A 245 7.01 -3.10 -5.60
CA LEU A 245 6.25 -3.18 -6.86
C LEU A 245 4.81 -3.66 -6.67
N LEU A 246 4.54 -4.44 -5.62
CA LEU A 246 3.20 -4.94 -5.31
C LEU A 246 2.37 -3.99 -4.43
N LEU A 247 3.00 -3.04 -3.73
CA LEU A 247 2.28 -2.08 -2.89
C LEU A 247 1.22 -1.24 -3.64
N PRO A 248 1.47 -0.74 -4.87
CA PRO A 248 0.45 -0.04 -5.65
C PRO A 248 -0.78 -0.91 -5.94
N VAL A 249 -0.61 -2.23 -6.13
CA VAL A 249 -1.71 -3.17 -6.33
C VAL A 249 -2.60 -3.21 -5.09
N ALA A 250 -2.02 -3.35 -3.89
CA ALA A 250 -2.78 -3.30 -2.65
C ALA A 250 -3.48 -1.95 -2.43
N PHE A 251 -2.83 -0.84 -2.79
CA PHE A 251 -3.44 0.48 -2.73
C PHE A 251 -4.69 0.57 -3.64
N GLY A 252 -4.57 0.12 -4.90
CA GLY A 252 -5.67 0.12 -5.85
C GLY A 252 -6.84 -0.77 -5.43
N ILE A 253 -6.58 -1.85 -4.70
CA ILE A 253 -7.62 -2.77 -4.22
C ILE A 253 -8.24 -2.25 -2.93
N LEU A 254 -7.45 -1.88 -1.93
CA LEU A 254 -7.91 -1.61 -0.55
C LEU A 254 -8.29 -0.16 -0.29
N VAL A 255 -7.61 0.80 -0.92
CA VAL A 255 -7.76 2.23 -0.59
C VAL A 255 -8.64 2.93 -1.61
N ARG A 256 -8.52 2.57 -2.89
CA ARG A 256 -9.31 3.21 -3.94
C ARG A 256 -10.79 2.86 -3.78
N ALA A 257 -11.60 3.87 -3.47
CA ALA A 257 -13.02 3.71 -3.28
C ALA A 257 -13.72 3.30 -4.59
N ALA A 258 -14.61 2.31 -4.50
CA ALA A 258 -15.52 1.93 -5.58
C ALA A 258 -16.73 2.88 -5.67
N VAL A 259 -16.47 4.19 -5.66
CA VAL A 259 -17.48 5.24 -5.70
C VAL A 259 -17.33 6.01 -7.00
N TYR A 260 -18.39 5.99 -7.80
CA TYR A 260 -18.38 6.55 -9.14
C TYR A 260 -19.56 7.51 -9.33
N PRO A 261 -19.41 8.55 -10.17
CA PRO A 261 -20.50 9.46 -10.49
C PRO A 261 -21.71 8.70 -11.04
N VAL A 262 -22.91 9.02 -10.54
CA VAL A 262 -24.17 8.53 -11.11
C VAL A 262 -24.61 9.51 -12.17
N ALA A 263 -24.70 9.04 -13.41
CA ALA A 263 -25.15 9.83 -14.55
C ALA A 263 -26.50 9.32 -15.04
N SER A 264 -27.36 10.26 -15.44
CA SER A 264 -28.51 10.01 -16.31
C SER A 264 -28.13 10.45 -17.72
N LEU A 265 -28.23 9.51 -18.66
CA LEU A 265 -28.00 9.73 -20.08
C LEU A 265 -29.36 9.89 -20.77
N ALA A 266 -29.58 11.04 -21.39
CA ALA A 266 -30.63 11.23 -22.36
C ALA A 266 -30.06 10.94 -23.76
N PHE A 267 -30.72 10.09 -24.53
CA PHE A 267 -30.33 9.78 -25.90
C PHE A 267 -31.08 10.67 -26.89
N LYS A 268 -30.56 10.81 -28.11
CA LYS A 268 -31.27 11.46 -29.21
C LYS A 268 -32.55 10.68 -29.57
N GLU A 269 -32.47 9.36 -29.49
CA GLU A 269 -33.56 8.43 -29.72
C GLU A 269 -33.55 7.37 -28.63
N GLY A 270 -34.70 7.13 -28.00
CA GLY A 270 -34.87 6.09 -26.98
C GLY A 270 -34.97 6.59 -25.53
N PRO A 271 -35.17 5.65 -24.58
CA PRO A 271 -35.38 5.97 -23.18
C PRO A 271 -34.09 6.43 -22.49
N ALA A 272 -34.21 7.33 -21.51
CA ALA A 272 -33.08 7.72 -20.69
C ALA A 272 -32.58 6.56 -19.83
N VAL A 273 -31.26 6.45 -19.67
CA VAL A 273 -30.60 5.39 -18.89
C VAL A 273 -29.84 6.00 -17.73
N ARG A 274 -29.99 5.42 -16.54
CA ARG A 274 -29.30 5.86 -15.32
C ARG A 274 -28.33 4.78 -14.83
N GLY A 275 -27.09 5.17 -14.54
CA GLY A 275 -26.06 4.25 -14.07
C GLY A 275 -24.82 4.96 -13.51
N ASN A 276 -23.85 4.19 -13.03
CA ASN A 276 -22.55 4.71 -12.62
C ASN A 276 -21.68 4.92 -13.85
N LEU A 277 -21.22 6.15 -14.07
CA LEU A 277 -20.31 6.51 -15.15
C LEU A 277 -18.89 6.07 -14.79
N MET A 278 -18.39 5.06 -15.49
CA MET A 278 -17.08 4.43 -15.24
C MET A 278 -15.95 5.06 -16.05
N THR A 279 -16.21 5.33 -17.33
CA THR A 279 -15.29 6.07 -18.19
C THR A 279 -16.07 6.97 -19.14
N ARG A 280 -15.43 8.07 -19.51
CA ARG A 280 -15.87 9.00 -20.53
C ARG A 280 -14.67 9.34 -21.39
N ASN A 281 -14.69 8.88 -22.63
CA ASN A 281 -13.78 9.35 -23.66
C ASN A 281 -14.57 10.08 -24.75
N ASP A 282 -13.87 10.61 -25.74
CA ASP A 282 -14.50 11.45 -26.77
C ASP A 282 -15.47 10.66 -27.66
N LYS A 283 -15.32 9.32 -27.74
CA LYS A 283 -16.09 8.44 -28.61
C LYS A 283 -17.20 7.69 -27.89
N ASN A 284 -16.94 7.27 -26.64
CA ASN A 284 -17.74 6.31 -25.91
C ASN A 284 -17.84 6.68 -24.42
N LEU A 285 -18.98 6.32 -23.84
CA LEU A 285 -19.31 6.37 -22.43
C LEU A 285 -19.51 4.95 -21.94
N LEU A 286 -18.89 4.60 -20.80
CA LEU A 286 -19.16 3.33 -20.14
C LEU A 286 -20.03 3.56 -18.91
N LEU A 287 -21.22 2.97 -18.90
CA LEU A 287 -22.10 2.95 -17.75
C LEU A 287 -22.15 1.56 -17.15
N TRP A 288 -22.03 1.49 -15.83
CA TRP A 288 -22.44 0.35 -15.04
C TRP A 288 -23.89 0.53 -14.61
N LEU A 289 -24.70 -0.50 -14.86
CA LEU A 289 -26.10 -0.57 -14.47
C LEU A 289 -26.24 -1.56 -13.30
N PRO A 290 -26.31 -1.08 -12.05
CA PRO A 290 -26.36 -1.96 -10.88
C PRO A 290 -27.58 -2.89 -10.86
N ALA A 291 -28.70 -2.44 -11.41
CA ALA A 291 -29.95 -3.21 -11.46
C ALA A 291 -29.82 -4.46 -12.35
N GLU A 292 -29.16 -4.32 -13.50
CA GLU A 292 -28.96 -5.40 -14.47
C GLU A 292 -27.63 -6.14 -14.27
N ARG A 293 -26.73 -5.61 -13.44
CA ARG A 293 -25.35 -6.08 -13.27
C ARG A 293 -24.58 -6.16 -14.59
N LYS A 294 -24.73 -5.13 -15.42
CA LYS A 294 -24.09 -5.03 -16.74
C LYS A 294 -23.30 -3.75 -16.87
N ALA A 295 -22.17 -3.85 -17.56
CA ALA A 295 -21.41 -2.72 -18.06
C ALA A 295 -21.76 -2.54 -19.55
N MET A 296 -22.27 -1.35 -19.92
CA MET A 296 -22.70 -1.04 -21.28
C MET A 296 -21.95 0.17 -21.83
N TRP A 297 -21.54 0.04 -23.09
CA TRP A 297 -20.90 1.09 -23.87
C TRP A 297 -21.94 1.84 -24.69
N TYR A 298 -21.92 3.16 -24.59
CA TYR A 298 -22.76 4.05 -25.38
C TYR A 298 -21.87 4.97 -26.22
N PRO A 299 -22.07 5.04 -27.55
CA PRO A 299 -21.39 6.04 -28.37
C PRO A 299 -21.78 7.45 -27.92
N SER A 300 -20.81 8.34 -27.72
CA SER A 300 -21.05 9.72 -27.27
C SER A 300 -21.95 10.50 -28.24
N GLU A 301 -21.96 10.12 -29.51
CA GLU A 301 -22.78 10.72 -30.57
C GLU A 301 -24.27 10.41 -30.48
N THR A 302 -24.67 9.33 -29.80
CA THR A 302 -26.08 8.97 -29.59
C THR A 302 -26.66 9.64 -28.34
N VAL A 303 -25.82 10.16 -27.47
CA VAL A 303 -26.19 10.83 -26.21
C VAL A 303 -26.40 12.33 -26.47
N SER A 304 -27.59 12.82 -26.14
CA SER A 304 -27.94 14.24 -26.26
C SER A 304 -27.57 15.03 -25.01
N THR A 305 -27.72 14.45 -23.82
CA THR A 305 -27.42 15.13 -22.55
C THR A 305 -26.90 14.15 -21.52
N ILE A 306 -25.88 14.57 -20.77
CA ILE A 306 -25.32 13.85 -19.63
C ILE A 306 -25.58 14.69 -18.39
N GLN A 307 -26.39 14.19 -17.47
CA GLN A 307 -26.61 14.85 -16.18
C GLN A 307 -25.98 14.00 -15.06
N VAL A 308 -24.99 14.56 -14.37
CA VAL A 308 -24.41 13.93 -13.18
C VAL A 308 -25.26 14.31 -11.97
N ILE A 309 -25.86 13.32 -11.33
CA ILE A 309 -26.86 13.51 -10.26
C ILE A 309 -26.21 13.37 -8.88
N GLY A 310 -25.08 12.68 -8.79
CA GLY A 310 -24.34 12.48 -7.54
C GLY A 310 -23.26 11.44 -7.69
N GLN A 311 -22.88 10.79 -6.59
CA GLN A 311 -21.94 9.67 -6.57
C GLN A 311 -22.58 8.51 -5.80
N ALA A 312 -22.31 7.29 -6.21
CA ALA A 312 -22.79 6.10 -5.52
C ALA A 312 -21.76 4.98 -5.57
N ASN A 313 -21.82 4.11 -4.57
CA ASN A 313 -21.03 2.90 -4.55
C ASN A 313 -21.52 1.92 -5.63
N LEU A 314 -20.60 1.19 -6.25
CA LEU A 314 -20.92 0.25 -7.33
C LEU A 314 -21.70 -0.99 -6.90
N PHE A 315 -21.57 -1.37 -5.63
CA PHE A 315 -22.07 -2.62 -5.08
C PHE A 315 -23.40 -2.46 -4.34
N LEU A 316 -23.63 -1.28 -3.75
CA LEU A 316 -24.87 -0.98 -3.04
C LEU A 316 -25.92 -0.50 -4.03
N ARG A 317 -27.14 -1.04 -3.94
CA ARG A 317 -28.27 -0.47 -4.68
C ARG A 317 -28.48 0.96 -4.18
N PRO A 318 -28.69 1.95 -5.06
CA PRO A 318 -29.09 3.27 -4.62
C PRO A 318 -30.39 3.14 -3.83
N GLU A 319 -30.34 3.45 -2.54
CA GLU A 319 -31.54 3.61 -1.72
C GLU A 319 -32.41 4.68 -2.38
N GLY A 320 -33.62 4.32 -2.81
CA GLY A 320 -34.55 5.23 -3.48
C GLY A 320 -34.99 4.87 -4.90
N GLY A 321 -34.68 3.67 -5.41
CA GLY A 321 -35.43 3.11 -6.53
C GLY A 321 -36.85 2.76 -6.07
N ALA A 322 -37.81 3.66 -6.28
CA ALA A 322 -39.23 3.36 -6.08
C ALA A 322 -39.58 2.05 -6.79
N LYS A 323 -40.22 1.14 -6.05
CA LYS A 323 -40.95 -0.01 -6.63
C LYS A 323 -42.16 0.49 -7.40
#